data_AF-A0A453KZV4-F1
#
_entry.id   AF-A0A453KZV4-F1
#
_cell.length_a   1.000
_cell.length_b   1.000
_cell.length_c   1.000
_cell.angle_alpha   90.00
_cell.angle_beta   90.00
_cell.angle_gamma   90.00
#
_symmetry.space_group_name_H-M   'P 1'
#
loop_
_entity.id
_entity.type
_entity.pdbx_description
1 polymer ?
#
loop_
_entity_poly.entity_id
_entity_poly.type
_entity_poly.pdbx_seq_one_letter_code
_entity_poly.pdbx_strand_id
1 'polypeptide(L)'
;MTVVQNFQIVSKSLTEPIRSHKDLDKDSAPLFDKAVKFYDQIAKQLVHQGHVLDLFACAVDQVGVAEMKVAIEKTGGIVVLAESFGHSVFKDSLLRIFQSADNGLGLSFNGILEINCSKDVKIQGIIGPCSSLEKKSPLSADTVIGQGNTSAWKMCGLDKKTSLCFVYDISRKVGPDTVAQQTGEQLYLQFVTYYQHHEGQMRLRTTTISRQWASGAATVQRS
;
A
#
# COMPACT_ATOMS: atom_id res chain seq x y z
N MET A 1 9.83 -6.42 -30.44
CA MET A 1 9.73 -5.07 -29.85
C MET A 1 8.38 -4.49 -30.26
N THR A 2 7.30 -5.14 -29.80
CA THR A 2 5.95 -4.96 -30.37
C THR A 2 4.91 -5.12 -29.26
N VAL A 3 5.00 -4.28 -28.23
CA VAL A 3 4.01 -4.20 -27.13
C VAL A 3 3.80 -2.74 -26.75
N VAL A 4 3.60 -1.88 -27.74
CA VAL A 4 2.94 -0.58 -27.53
C VAL A 4 1.69 -0.60 -28.39
N GLN A 5 0.72 -1.42 -27.98
CA GLN A 5 -0.65 -1.25 -28.41
C GLN A 5 -1.06 0.19 -28.07
N ASN A 6 -1.80 0.86 -28.96
CA ASN A 6 -2.27 2.25 -28.87
C ASN A 6 -2.94 2.57 -27.51
N PHE A 7 -2.15 2.80 -26.48
CA PHE A 7 -2.59 3.25 -25.17
C PHE A 7 -2.69 4.77 -25.19
N GLN A 8 -3.85 5.30 -24.80
CA GLN A 8 -4.12 6.74 -24.75
C GLN A 8 -5.02 7.03 -23.54
N ILE A 9 -4.69 8.09 -22.81
CA ILE A 9 -5.53 8.64 -21.73
C ILE A 9 -6.67 9.48 -22.33
N VAL A 10 -6.34 10.25 -23.36
CA VAL A 10 -7.23 11.10 -24.14
C VAL A 10 -6.78 11.05 -25.60
N SER A 11 -7.69 11.30 -26.54
CA SER A 11 -7.29 11.40 -27.95
C SER A 11 -6.43 12.65 -28.20
N LYS A 12 -5.84 12.72 -29.39
CA LYS A 12 -5.05 13.89 -29.80
C LYS A 12 -5.92 15.09 -30.19
N SER A 13 -7.23 14.89 -30.41
CA SER A 13 -8.11 15.96 -30.83
C SER A 13 -8.48 16.84 -29.64
N LEU A 14 -8.16 18.13 -29.71
CA LEU A 14 -8.50 19.09 -28.65
C LEU A 14 -10.02 19.34 -28.52
N THR A 15 -10.81 18.87 -29.49
CA THR A 15 -12.27 18.89 -29.41
C THR A 15 -12.81 17.86 -28.40
N GLU A 16 -12.01 16.84 -28.07
CA GLU A 16 -12.37 15.81 -27.11
C GLU A 16 -11.75 16.16 -25.76
N PRO A 17 -12.57 16.50 -24.75
CA PRO A 17 -12.06 16.88 -23.44
C PRO A 17 -11.46 15.67 -22.72
N ILE A 18 -10.53 15.92 -21.80
CA ILE A 18 -10.08 14.91 -20.86
C ILE A 18 -11.24 14.56 -19.93
N ARG A 19 -11.47 13.25 -19.72
CA ARG A 19 -12.51 12.73 -18.82
C ARG A 19 -12.55 13.43 -17.46
N SER A 20 -13.76 13.65 -16.96
CA SER A 20 -14.09 14.17 -15.63
C SER A 20 -14.65 13.07 -14.71
N HIS A 21 -14.81 13.36 -13.42
CA HIS A 21 -15.51 12.44 -12.50
C HIS A 21 -16.94 12.12 -12.96
N LYS A 22 -17.66 13.10 -13.49
CA LYS A 22 -19.02 12.92 -14.02
C LYS A 22 -19.04 11.94 -15.20
N ASP A 23 -17.99 11.93 -16.03
CA ASP A 23 -17.90 11.01 -17.16
C ASP A 23 -17.64 9.58 -16.67
N LEU A 24 -16.80 9.41 -15.64
CA LEU A 24 -16.57 8.11 -15.01
C LEU A 24 -17.84 7.57 -14.35
N ASP A 25 -18.56 8.41 -13.61
CA ASP A 25 -19.82 8.02 -12.94
C ASP A 25 -20.92 7.60 -13.93
N LYS A 26 -20.86 8.13 -15.16
CA LYS A 26 -21.82 7.83 -16.24
C LYS A 26 -21.32 6.78 -17.23
N ASP A 27 -20.15 6.20 -17.01
CA ASP A 27 -19.48 5.28 -17.93
C ASP A 27 -19.32 5.85 -19.35
N SER A 28 -19.05 7.16 -19.45
CA SER A 28 -18.85 7.88 -20.71
C SER A 28 -17.38 8.22 -20.99
N ALA A 29 -16.45 7.45 -20.41
CA ALA A 29 -15.00 7.61 -20.57
C ALA A 29 -14.36 6.36 -21.21
N PRO A 30 -14.51 6.16 -22.54
CA PRO A 30 -14.22 4.88 -23.21
C PRO A 30 -12.74 4.44 -23.19
N LEU A 31 -11.82 5.38 -22.91
CA LEU A 31 -10.38 5.10 -22.83
C LEU A 31 -9.93 4.68 -21.43
N PHE A 32 -10.71 5.03 -20.39
CA PHE A 32 -10.28 4.90 -18.99
C PHE A 32 -9.98 3.45 -18.60
N ASP A 33 -10.92 2.52 -18.81
CA ASP A 33 -10.75 1.12 -18.42
C ASP A 33 -9.62 0.42 -19.14
N LYS A 34 -9.44 0.71 -20.43
CA LYS A 34 -8.32 0.18 -21.22
C LYS A 34 -7.00 0.69 -20.64
N ALA A 35 -6.97 1.95 -20.23
CA ALA A 35 -5.79 2.57 -19.68
C ALA A 35 -5.45 2.04 -18.27
N VAL A 36 -6.44 1.91 -17.39
CA VAL A 36 -6.28 1.29 -16.06
C VAL A 36 -5.76 -0.15 -16.19
N LYS A 37 -6.32 -0.94 -17.12
CA LYS A 37 -5.86 -2.33 -17.37
C LYS A 37 -4.41 -2.40 -17.82
N PHE A 38 -3.98 -1.46 -18.66
CA PHE A 38 -2.58 -1.37 -19.07
C PHE A 38 -1.65 -1.08 -17.89
N TYR A 39 -1.98 -0.10 -17.05
CA TYR A 39 -1.18 0.19 -15.86
C TYR A 39 -1.25 -0.89 -14.79
N ASP A 40 -2.35 -1.66 -14.69
CA ASP A 40 -2.38 -2.84 -13.81
C ASP A 40 -1.40 -3.93 -14.27
N GLN A 41 -1.22 -4.11 -15.58
CA GLN A 41 -0.21 -5.03 -16.12
C GLN A 41 1.22 -4.54 -15.81
N ILE A 42 1.48 -3.24 -15.97
CA ILE A 42 2.76 -2.64 -15.57
C ILE A 42 2.97 -2.82 -14.06
N ALA A 43 1.95 -2.55 -13.25
CA ALA A 43 2.01 -2.69 -11.80
C ALA A 43 2.44 -4.10 -11.39
N LYS A 44 1.84 -5.13 -12.00
CA LYS A 44 2.21 -6.54 -11.76
C LYS A 44 3.69 -6.81 -12.05
N GLN A 45 4.21 -6.28 -13.16
CA GLN A 45 5.62 -6.43 -13.52
C GLN A 45 6.54 -5.72 -12.53
N LEU A 46 6.24 -4.46 -12.18
CA LEU A 46 7.02 -3.68 -11.23
C LEU A 46 7.02 -4.30 -9.84
N VAL A 47 5.86 -4.77 -9.36
CA VAL A 47 5.73 -5.45 -8.07
C VAL A 47 6.56 -6.73 -8.04
N HIS A 48 6.49 -7.54 -9.11
CA HIS A 48 7.27 -8.76 -9.22
C HIS A 48 8.78 -8.50 -9.18
N GLN A 49 9.24 -7.45 -9.85
CA GLN A 49 10.65 -7.05 -9.91
C GLN A 49 11.11 -6.24 -8.69
N GLY A 50 10.20 -5.78 -7.84
CA GLY A 50 10.53 -4.90 -6.71
C GLY A 50 10.84 -3.46 -7.12
N HIS A 51 10.37 -3.01 -8.28
CA HIS A 51 10.58 -1.65 -8.79
C HIS A 51 9.48 -0.69 -8.34
N VAL A 52 9.84 0.59 -8.25
CA VAL A 52 8.97 1.71 -7.85
C VAL A 52 8.61 2.56 -9.06
N LEU A 53 7.36 3.04 -9.13
CA LEU A 53 6.93 4.01 -10.12
C LEU A 53 6.57 5.34 -9.45
N ASP A 54 7.46 6.32 -9.55
CA ASP A 54 7.19 7.70 -9.17
C ASP A 54 6.65 8.49 -10.37
N LEU A 55 5.68 9.37 -10.13
CA LEU A 55 5.09 10.26 -11.13
C LEU A 55 5.37 11.72 -10.78
N PHE A 56 6.19 12.36 -11.61
CA PHE A 56 6.44 13.79 -11.60
C PHE A 56 5.79 14.41 -12.82
N ALA A 57 4.72 15.17 -12.64
CA ALA A 57 3.97 15.72 -13.76
C ALA A 57 3.69 17.20 -13.56
N CYS A 58 4.03 17.99 -14.58
CA CYS A 58 3.75 19.40 -14.63
C CYS A 58 2.93 19.74 -15.86
N ALA A 59 1.66 20.09 -15.67
CA ALA A 59 0.74 20.47 -16.73
C ALA A 59 -0.40 21.31 -16.16
N VAL A 60 -0.99 22.17 -17.01
CA VAL A 60 -2.21 22.93 -16.65
C VAL A 60 -3.44 22.03 -16.66
N ASP A 61 -3.40 20.96 -17.45
CA ASP A 61 -4.45 19.95 -17.57
C ASP A 61 -4.08 18.61 -16.92
N GLN A 62 -5.04 17.71 -16.86
CA GLN A 62 -4.87 16.38 -16.27
C GLN A 62 -3.89 15.50 -17.07
N VAL A 63 -3.08 14.72 -16.36
CA VAL A 63 -2.00 13.90 -16.97
C VAL A 63 -2.26 12.40 -16.95
N GLY A 64 -3.45 11.96 -16.51
CA GLY A 64 -3.80 10.53 -16.43
C GLY A 64 -3.40 9.84 -15.12
N VAL A 65 -3.28 10.59 -14.01
CA VAL A 65 -2.93 10.04 -12.69
C VAL A 65 -3.91 8.96 -12.24
N ALA A 66 -5.20 9.14 -12.54
CA ALA A 66 -6.25 8.21 -12.13
C ALA A 66 -6.03 6.80 -12.73
N GLU A 67 -5.56 6.74 -13.98
CA GLU A 67 -5.23 5.51 -14.69
C GLU A 67 -3.93 4.90 -14.18
N MET A 68 -2.93 5.76 -13.88
CA MET A 68 -1.62 5.36 -13.35
C MET A 68 -1.64 4.92 -11.87
N LYS A 69 -2.67 5.34 -11.12
CA LYS A 69 -2.82 5.16 -9.66
C LYS A 69 -2.48 3.74 -9.21
N VAL A 70 -2.96 2.73 -9.93
CA VAL A 70 -2.75 1.31 -9.58
C VAL A 70 -1.28 0.92 -9.54
N ALA A 71 -0.46 1.43 -10.47
CA ALA A 71 0.96 1.10 -10.54
C ALA A 71 1.77 1.86 -9.49
N ILE A 72 1.41 3.13 -9.26
CA ILE A 72 2.06 3.99 -8.28
C ILE A 72 1.79 3.46 -6.86
N GLU A 73 0.53 3.24 -6.49
CA GLU A 73 0.15 2.79 -5.15
C GLU A 73 0.68 1.39 -4.81
N LYS A 74 0.58 0.44 -5.75
CA LYS A 74 1.05 -0.94 -5.53
C LYS A 74 2.55 -1.04 -5.32
N THR A 75 3.31 -0.08 -5.85
CA THR A 75 4.78 -0.06 -5.75
C THR A 75 5.30 0.90 -4.67
N GLY A 76 4.42 1.69 -4.04
CA GLY A 76 4.79 2.68 -3.03
C GLY A 76 5.49 3.91 -3.62
N GLY A 77 5.17 4.24 -4.86
CA GLY A 77 5.70 5.44 -5.52
C GLY A 77 5.00 6.72 -5.09
N ILE A 78 5.64 7.83 -5.44
CA ILE A 78 5.24 9.19 -5.09
C ILE A 78 4.55 9.86 -6.29
N VAL A 79 3.60 10.74 -6.02
CA VAL A 79 3.02 11.63 -7.05
C VAL A 79 3.31 13.09 -6.68
N VAL A 80 3.92 13.82 -7.61
CA VAL A 80 4.09 15.27 -7.53
C VAL A 80 3.40 15.88 -8.74
N LEU A 81 2.34 16.65 -8.48
CA LEU A 81 1.61 17.41 -9.50
C LEU A 81 1.88 18.91 -9.31
N ALA A 82 2.20 19.59 -10.39
CA ALA A 82 2.26 21.04 -10.45
C ALA A 82 1.81 21.53 -11.84
N GLU A 83 1.75 22.85 -12.03
CA GLU A 83 1.45 23.43 -13.36
C GLU A 83 2.70 23.53 -14.23
N SER A 84 3.87 23.74 -13.61
CA SER A 84 5.15 23.93 -14.28
C SER A 84 6.31 23.42 -13.43
N PHE A 85 7.31 22.84 -14.09
CA PHE A 85 8.57 22.43 -13.47
C PHE A 85 9.37 23.63 -12.90
N GLY A 86 9.03 24.85 -13.32
CA GLY A 86 9.61 26.08 -12.80
C GLY A 86 9.13 26.46 -11.39
N HIS A 87 7.97 25.95 -10.97
CA HIS A 87 7.33 26.34 -9.70
C HIS A 87 8.07 25.77 -8.49
N SER A 88 8.11 26.54 -7.40
CA SER A 88 8.73 26.11 -6.13
C SER A 88 8.10 24.82 -5.60
N VAL A 89 6.78 24.65 -5.75
CA VAL A 89 6.07 23.43 -5.36
C VAL A 89 6.71 22.17 -5.95
N PHE A 90 7.05 22.19 -7.25
CA PHE A 90 7.73 21.06 -7.88
C PHE A 90 9.18 20.93 -7.37
N LYS A 91 9.94 22.02 -7.42
CA LYS A 91 11.37 22.05 -7.06
C LYS A 91 11.60 21.60 -5.62
N ASP A 92 10.86 22.16 -4.68
CA ASP A 92 10.99 21.88 -3.24
C ASP A 92 10.54 20.45 -2.92
N SER A 93 9.50 19.95 -3.60
CA SER A 93 9.05 18.56 -3.44
C SER A 93 10.11 17.58 -3.93
N LEU A 94 10.66 17.82 -5.12
CA LEU A 94 11.74 17.01 -5.69
C LEU A 94 12.97 17.03 -4.77
N LEU A 95 13.40 18.20 -4.32
CA LEU A 95 14.53 18.34 -3.39
C LEU A 95 14.29 17.58 -2.08
N ARG A 96 13.07 17.62 -1.54
CA ARG A 96 12.72 16.93 -0.29
C ARG A 96 12.77 15.40 -0.43
N ILE A 97 12.41 14.87 -1.60
CA ILE A 97 12.50 13.43 -1.88
C ILE A 97 13.97 12.97 -1.87
N PHE A 98 14.87 13.80 -2.41
CA PHE A 98 16.31 13.50 -2.47
C PHE A 98 17.12 14.11 -1.32
N GLN A 99 16.46 14.64 -0.29
CA GLN A 99 17.14 15.22 0.85
C GLN A 99 17.76 14.09 1.68
N SER A 100 19.09 14.12 1.82
CA SER A 100 19.82 13.12 2.58
C SER A 100 19.38 13.13 4.05
N ALA A 101 19.14 11.95 4.61
CA ALA A 101 18.92 11.70 6.02
C ALA A 101 20.11 10.93 6.58
N ASP A 102 20.92 11.59 7.41
CA ASP A 102 22.06 11.13 8.23
C ASP A 102 23.12 10.20 7.61
N ASN A 103 22.92 9.54 6.45
CA ASN A 103 23.87 8.71 5.69
C ASN A 103 23.30 8.22 4.32
N GLY A 104 22.47 9.01 3.63
CA GLY A 104 21.91 8.65 2.33
C GLY A 104 20.46 9.10 2.18
N LEU A 105 19.75 8.64 1.15
CA LEU A 105 18.37 9.07 0.89
C LEU A 105 17.33 8.54 1.90
N GLY A 106 17.73 7.63 2.80
CA GLY A 106 16.80 7.00 3.75
C GLY A 106 15.73 6.10 3.10
N LEU A 107 15.87 5.83 1.81
CA LEU A 107 15.01 4.95 1.04
C LEU A 107 15.39 3.48 1.27
N SER A 108 14.43 2.60 1.13
CA SER A 108 14.59 1.16 1.25
C SER A 108 13.72 0.49 0.21
N PHE A 109 14.17 -0.67 -0.26
CA PHE A 109 13.62 -1.27 -1.47
C PHE A 109 13.28 -2.74 -1.26
N ASN A 110 12.44 -3.25 -2.15
CA ASN A 110 12.18 -4.68 -2.33
C ASN A 110 11.72 -5.39 -1.04
N GLY A 111 10.99 -4.68 -0.18
CA GLY A 111 10.52 -5.14 1.11
C GLY A 111 9.51 -6.28 1.02
N ILE A 112 9.61 -7.23 1.94
CA ILE A 112 8.64 -8.27 2.23
C ILE A 112 8.23 -8.11 3.69
N LEU A 113 6.95 -7.83 3.91
CA LEU A 113 6.35 -7.79 5.24
C LEU A 113 5.59 -9.09 5.47
N GLU A 114 5.95 -9.83 6.51
CA GLU A 114 5.17 -10.94 7.02
C GLU A 114 4.57 -10.60 8.38
N ILE A 115 3.35 -11.06 8.63
CA ILE A 115 2.64 -10.88 9.89
C ILE A 115 2.36 -12.23 10.52
N ASN A 116 2.73 -12.35 11.79
CA ASN A 116 2.31 -13.44 12.66
C ASN A 116 1.42 -12.87 13.79
N CYS A 117 0.45 -13.65 14.23
CA CYS A 117 -0.42 -13.27 15.34
C CYS A 117 -0.81 -14.49 16.17
N SER A 118 -1.31 -14.25 17.39
CA SER A 118 -1.91 -15.30 18.23
C SER A 118 -3.03 -16.03 17.49
N LYS A 119 -3.29 -17.29 17.86
CA LYS A 119 -4.25 -18.19 17.19
C LYS A 119 -5.67 -17.63 17.12
N ASP A 120 -6.06 -16.85 18.12
CA ASP A 120 -7.40 -16.24 18.23
C ASP A 120 -7.54 -14.95 17.42
N VAL A 121 -6.49 -14.50 16.75
CA VAL A 121 -6.48 -13.32 15.88
C VAL A 121 -6.30 -13.77 14.44
N LYS A 122 -7.11 -13.23 13.54
CA LYS A 122 -7.01 -13.44 12.09
C LYS A 122 -6.75 -12.12 11.38
N ILE A 123 -6.03 -12.17 10.27
CA ILE A 123 -5.67 -11.02 9.45
C ILE A 123 -6.73 -10.85 8.36
N GLN A 124 -7.48 -9.74 8.40
CA GLN A 124 -8.42 -9.39 7.33
C GLN A 124 -7.69 -8.78 6.14
N GLY A 125 -6.65 -7.98 6.39
CA GLY A 125 -5.77 -7.44 5.36
C GLY A 125 -5.08 -6.14 5.76
N ILE A 126 -4.46 -5.51 4.76
CA ILE A 126 -3.71 -4.26 4.89
C ILE A 126 -4.28 -3.19 3.96
N ILE A 127 -4.31 -1.95 4.45
CA ILE A 127 -4.54 -0.76 3.64
C ILE A 127 -3.25 0.09 3.65
N GLY A 128 -2.69 0.34 2.48
CA GLY A 128 -1.48 1.13 2.31
C GLY A 128 -0.65 0.71 1.08
N PRO A 129 0.52 1.34 0.86
CA PRO A 129 1.38 1.12 -0.30
C PRO A 129 2.09 -0.23 -0.26
N CYS A 130 1.35 -1.29 -0.54
CA CYS A 130 1.87 -2.66 -0.62
C CYS A 130 1.02 -3.51 -1.56
N SER A 131 1.55 -4.67 -1.95
CA SER A 131 0.86 -5.65 -2.79
C SER A 131 0.86 -7.02 -2.11
N SER A 132 -0.27 -7.72 -2.14
CA SER A 132 -0.36 -9.09 -1.62
C SER A 132 0.65 -10.01 -2.31
N LEU A 133 1.31 -10.87 -1.54
CA LEU A 133 2.12 -11.98 -2.07
C LEU A 133 1.32 -13.28 -2.20
N GLU A 134 0.01 -13.24 -1.93
CA GLU A 134 -0.89 -14.40 -2.05
C GLU A 134 -0.41 -15.63 -1.26
N LYS A 135 0.30 -15.39 -0.16
CA LYS A 135 0.82 -16.43 0.73
C LYS A 135 -0.34 -17.00 1.53
N LYS A 136 -0.80 -18.19 1.13
CA LYS A 136 -1.82 -18.94 1.87
C LYS A 136 -1.39 -19.10 3.33
N SER A 137 -2.28 -18.75 4.25
CA SER A 137 -1.98 -18.77 5.68
C SER A 137 -3.23 -19.14 6.47
N PRO A 138 -3.12 -20.01 7.49
CA PRO A 138 -4.22 -20.24 8.42
C PRO A 138 -4.54 -19.01 9.27
N LEU A 139 -3.72 -17.96 9.22
CA LEU A 139 -3.93 -16.70 9.92
C LEU A 139 -4.86 -15.76 9.17
N SER A 140 -5.17 -15.99 7.89
CA SER A 140 -6.07 -15.14 7.12
C SER A 140 -7.52 -15.31 7.59
N ALA A 141 -8.26 -14.20 7.68
CA ALA A 141 -9.69 -14.19 7.98
C ALA A 141 -10.52 -14.46 6.72
N ASP A 142 -11.77 -14.91 6.91
CA ASP A 142 -12.73 -15.07 5.80
C ASP A 142 -13.21 -13.70 5.28
N THR A 143 -13.38 -12.73 6.19
CA THR A 143 -13.72 -11.35 5.85
C THR A 143 -12.45 -10.60 5.44
N VAL A 144 -12.45 -10.04 4.23
CA VAL A 144 -11.30 -9.35 3.64
C VAL A 144 -11.49 -7.84 3.63
N ILE A 145 -10.49 -7.11 4.12
CA ILE A 145 -10.42 -5.64 4.03
C ILE A 145 -9.09 -5.24 3.40
N GLY A 146 -9.16 -4.44 2.32
CA GLY A 146 -7.98 -4.01 1.58
C GLY A 146 -7.26 -5.17 0.88
N GLN A 147 -5.92 -5.22 1.00
CA GLN A 147 -5.08 -6.29 0.49
C GLN A 147 -5.06 -7.45 1.50
N GLY A 148 -6.01 -8.39 1.39
CA GLY A 148 -6.15 -9.54 2.31
C GLY A 148 -5.82 -10.89 1.67
N ASN A 149 -6.39 -11.97 2.23
CA ASN A 149 -6.17 -13.37 1.83
C ASN A 149 -4.68 -13.80 1.81
N THR A 150 -3.86 -13.15 2.61
CA THR A 150 -2.43 -13.43 2.71
C THR A 150 -1.96 -13.11 4.14
N SER A 151 -0.78 -13.61 4.50
CA SER A 151 -0.02 -13.12 5.67
C SER A 151 1.33 -12.50 5.28
N ALA A 152 1.54 -12.25 3.98
CA ALA A 152 2.74 -11.62 3.46
C ALA A 152 2.43 -10.63 2.32
N TRP A 153 3.16 -9.51 2.30
CA TRP A 153 3.01 -8.41 1.33
C TRP A 153 4.37 -7.91 0.83
N LYS A 154 4.38 -7.46 -0.42
CA LYS A 154 5.49 -6.77 -1.06
C LYS A 154 5.37 -5.26 -0.86
N MET A 155 6.48 -4.61 -0.55
CA MET A 155 6.64 -3.15 -0.54
C MET A 155 7.83 -2.82 -1.44
N CYS A 156 7.61 -2.36 -2.68
CA CYS A 156 8.73 -2.13 -3.61
C CYS A 156 9.59 -0.96 -3.16
N GLY A 157 8.98 0.14 -2.76
CA GLY A 157 9.60 1.27 -2.08
C GLY A 157 9.04 1.42 -0.68
N LEU A 158 9.91 1.72 0.27
CA LEU A 158 9.55 2.09 1.63
C LEU A 158 10.60 3.01 2.25
N ASP A 159 10.17 3.82 3.19
CA ASP A 159 11.02 4.75 3.94
C ASP A 159 10.56 4.83 5.41
N LYS A 160 11.17 5.75 6.17
CA LYS A 160 10.81 5.96 7.58
C LYS A 160 9.39 6.53 7.78
N LYS A 161 8.76 7.07 6.74
CA LYS A 161 7.42 7.68 6.77
C LYS A 161 6.33 6.72 6.28
N THR A 162 6.72 5.65 5.61
CA THR A 162 5.81 4.62 5.11
C THR A 162 5.03 4.01 6.25
N SER A 163 3.70 4.12 6.17
CA SER A 163 2.76 3.66 7.20
C SER A 163 1.70 2.76 6.58
N LEU A 164 1.37 1.69 7.27
CA LEU A 164 0.37 0.70 6.85
C LEU A 164 -0.71 0.58 7.92
N CYS A 165 -1.96 0.46 7.49
CA CYS A 165 -3.09 0.15 8.36
C CYS A 165 -3.36 -1.36 8.32
N PHE A 166 -3.34 -2.00 9.47
CA PHE A 166 -3.56 -3.44 9.63
C PHE A 166 -4.94 -3.69 10.20
N VAL A 167 -5.71 -4.56 9.56
CA VAL A 167 -7.07 -4.89 10.00
C VAL A 167 -7.13 -6.36 10.38
N TYR A 168 -7.63 -6.61 11.58
CA TYR A 168 -7.69 -7.94 12.19
C TYR A 168 -9.11 -8.28 12.60
N ASP A 169 -9.40 -9.57 12.62
CA ASP A 169 -10.60 -10.14 13.22
C ASP A 169 -10.22 -10.93 14.48
N ILE A 170 -11.10 -10.89 15.49
CA ILE A 170 -10.92 -11.64 16.74
C ILE A 170 -11.80 -12.88 16.65
N SER A 171 -11.18 -14.01 16.33
CA SER A 171 -11.84 -15.32 16.14
C SER A 171 -12.15 -16.08 17.44
N ARG A 172 -12.07 -15.40 18.59
CA ARG A 172 -12.24 -16.04 19.90
C ARG A 172 -13.72 -16.31 20.18
N LYS A 173 -14.09 -17.57 20.44
CA LYS A 173 -15.45 -17.93 20.87
C LYS A 173 -15.59 -17.64 22.37
N VAL A 174 -16.42 -16.67 22.73
CA VAL A 174 -16.77 -16.40 24.14
C VAL A 174 -17.86 -17.39 24.55
N GLY A 175 -17.49 -18.39 25.36
CA GLY A 175 -18.41 -19.36 25.96
C GLY A 175 -18.33 -19.33 27.49
N PRO A 176 -19.37 -19.81 28.21
CA PRO A 176 -19.43 -19.77 29.68
C PRO A 176 -18.21 -20.43 30.37
N ASP A 177 -17.62 -21.45 29.77
CA ASP A 177 -16.43 -22.14 30.31
C ASP A 177 -15.10 -21.42 30.07
N THR A 178 -15.07 -20.38 29.22
CA THR A 178 -13.83 -19.63 28.92
C THR A 178 -13.50 -18.56 29.97
N VAL A 179 -14.43 -18.27 30.89
CA VAL A 179 -14.30 -17.18 31.89
C VAL A 179 -13.21 -17.44 32.92
N ALA A 180 -12.93 -18.71 33.25
CA ALA A 180 -11.90 -19.08 34.22
C ALA A 180 -10.46 -18.98 33.68
N GLN A 181 -10.26 -18.92 32.35
CA GLN A 181 -8.95 -18.84 31.71
C GLN A 181 -8.50 -17.39 31.38
N GLN A 182 -9.33 -16.40 31.76
CA GLN A 182 -9.28 -15.03 31.23
C GLN A 182 -8.33 -14.07 31.95
N THR A 183 -7.79 -14.43 33.11
CA THR A 183 -6.87 -13.55 33.83
C THR A 183 -5.43 -13.77 33.34
N GLY A 184 -4.95 -12.89 32.46
CA GLY A 184 -3.53 -12.76 32.14
C GLY A 184 -3.08 -13.25 30.76
N GLU A 185 -3.99 -13.76 29.93
CA GLU A 185 -3.63 -14.16 28.58
C GLU A 185 -3.30 -12.94 27.69
N GLN A 186 -2.17 -13.01 26.99
CA GLN A 186 -1.71 -11.93 26.11
C GLN A 186 -2.00 -12.27 24.64
N LEU A 187 -2.42 -11.26 23.89
CA LEU A 187 -2.39 -11.28 22.44
C LEU A 187 -1.03 -10.80 21.96
N TYR A 188 -0.50 -11.46 20.93
CA TYR A 188 0.76 -11.11 20.28
C TYR A 188 0.51 -10.82 18.82
N LEU A 189 1.11 -9.73 18.33
CA LEU A 189 1.22 -9.38 16.93
C LEU A 189 2.71 -9.20 16.61
N GLN A 190 3.20 -9.85 15.58
CA GLN A 190 4.58 -9.73 15.15
C GLN A 190 4.63 -9.34 13.68
N PHE A 191 5.40 -8.30 13.40
CA PHE A 191 5.67 -7.76 12.07
C PHE A 191 7.12 -8.06 11.74
N VAL A 192 7.36 -8.74 10.64
CA VAL A 192 8.68 -9.14 10.17
C VAL A 192 8.88 -8.54 8.78
N THR A 193 9.71 -7.50 8.70
CA THR A 193 10.00 -6.81 7.44
C THR A 193 11.41 -7.11 6.98
N TYR A 194 11.55 -7.85 5.88
CA TYR A 194 12.81 -8.10 5.20
C TYR A 194 12.95 -7.15 4.01
N TYR A 195 14.04 -6.39 3.88
CA TYR A 195 14.17 -5.36 2.84
C TYR A 195 15.62 -5.07 2.47
N GLN A 196 15.83 -4.43 1.33
CA GLN A 196 17.12 -3.90 0.91
C GLN A 196 17.30 -2.47 1.45
N HIS A 197 18.31 -2.27 2.29
CA HIS A 197 18.68 -0.96 2.81
C HIS A 197 19.33 -0.09 1.72
N HIS A 198 19.35 1.23 1.87
CA HIS A 198 19.99 2.14 0.89
C HIS A 198 21.49 1.86 0.66
N GLU A 199 22.17 1.19 1.60
CA GLU A 199 23.56 0.75 1.48
C GLU A 199 23.72 -0.55 0.67
N GLY A 200 22.64 -1.09 0.12
CA GLY A 200 22.61 -2.33 -0.66
C GLY A 200 22.50 -3.61 0.18
N GLN A 201 22.69 -3.53 1.50
CA GLN A 201 22.58 -4.68 2.40
C GLN A 201 21.12 -5.11 2.61
N MET A 202 20.91 -6.42 2.71
CA MET A 202 19.61 -6.95 3.14
C MET A 202 19.48 -6.88 4.66
N ARG A 203 18.37 -6.35 5.15
CA ARG A 203 18.07 -6.19 6.58
C ARG A 203 16.74 -6.84 6.94
N LEU A 204 16.65 -7.28 8.20
CA LEU A 204 15.44 -7.79 8.81
C LEU A 204 15.06 -6.89 9.98
N ARG A 205 13.85 -6.35 9.96
CA ARG A 205 13.27 -5.59 11.07
C ARG A 205 12.10 -6.37 11.65
N THR A 206 12.19 -6.67 12.94
CA THR A 206 11.10 -7.35 13.66
C THR A 206 10.51 -6.40 14.69
N THR A 207 9.18 -6.37 14.79
CA THR A 207 8.46 -5.66 15.84
C THR A 207 7.42 -6.59 16.40
N THR A 208 7.50 -6.88 17.70
CA THR A 208 6.50 -7.69 18.41
C THR A 208 5.76 -6.78 19.38
N ILE A 209 4.44 -6.78 19.29
CA ILE A 209 3.54 -6.06 20.19
C ILE A 209 2.77 -7.10 20.99
N SER A 210 2.68 -6.89 22.30
CA SER A 210 1.75 -7.64 23.15
C SER A 210 0.72 -6.71 23.80
N ARG A 211 -0.49 -7.23 23.98
CA ARG A 211 -1.57 -6.58 24.74
C ARG A 211 -2.29 -7.63 25.56
N GLN A 212 -2.80 -7.23 26.73
CA GLN A 212 -3.68 -8.09 27.50
C GLN A 212 -5.08 -8.07 26.89
N TRP A 213 -5.76 -9.20 26.90
CA TRP A 213 -7.19 -9.22 26.59
C TRP A 213 -7.97 -8.44 27.64
N ALA A 214 -8.94 -7.64 27.21
CA ALA A 214 -9.87 -7.01 28.13
C ALA A 214 -10.80 -8.09 28.71
N SER A 215 -10.94 -8.14 30.03
CA SER A 215 -12.06 -8.85 30.63
C SER A 215 -13.33 -8.04 30.38
N GLY A 216 -14.45 -8.70 30.13
CA GLY A 216 -15.74 -8.03 29.86
C GLY A 216 -16.28 -7.15 31.00
N ALA A 217 -15.52 -6.96 32.09
CA ALA A 217 -15.88 -6.19 33.27
C ALA A 217 -15.09 -4.87 33.44
N ALA A 218 -14.15 -4.53 32.54
CA ALA A 218 -13.34 -3.31 32.69
C ALA A 218 -14.07 -2.07 32.15
N THR A 219 -14.52 -1.24 33.09
CA THR A 219 -15.14 0.08 32.90
C THR A 219 -14.33 0.96 31.95
N VAL A 220 -14.99 1.51 30.93
CA VAL A 220 -14.43 2.50 30.01
C VAL A 220 -14.07 3.77 30.79
N GLN A 221 -12.81 3.94 31.19
CA GLN A 221 -12.29 5.27 31.53
C GLN A 221 -11.92 5.99 30.23
N ARG A 222 -12.76 6.94 29.85
CA ARG A 222 -12.50 7.89 28.75
C ARG A 222 -11.33 8.79 29.16
N SER A 223 -10.31 8.88 28.30
CA SER A 223 -9.35 9.99 28.28
C SER A 223 -9.96 11.24 27.65
#